data_AF-A0A921BG95-F1
#
_entry.id   AF-A0A921BG95-F1
#
_cell.length_a   1.000
_cell.length_b   1.000
_cell.length_c   1.000
_cell.angle_alpha   90.00
_cell.angle_beta   90.00
_cell.angle_gamma   90.00
#
_symmetry.space_group_name_H-M   'P 1'
#
loop_
_entity.id
_entity.type
_entity.pdbx_description
1 polymer ?
#
loop_
_entity_poly.entity_id
_entity_poly.type
_entity_poly.pdbx_seq_one_letter_code
_entity_poly.pdbx_strand_id
1 'polypeptide(L)'
;MVPPVDIFGIIPSWVGVYLAVLLTSIAGSCVLYIRVFKLIRQGKNTPRFDRPFERLLGAINIVLGQRKVLQRVGSIDPRNHTIDLAGLGHACIFWGFLSFSLSYVIFIFGAVVWHPLPTFLLTETGVKLFSIYLDFLALLVICALIWALTRRWISKPPRLRFDLTRKGESIIIVGLTSALMIATIPGSCISCL
;
A
#
# COMPACT_ATOMS: atom_id res chain seq x y z
N MET A 1 -25.21 -6.41 -0.92
CA MET A 1 -25.19 -7.85 -1.24
C MET A 1 -25.11 -8.61 0.08
N VAL A 2 -26.09 -9.47 0.38
CA VAL A 2 -26.03 -10.31 1.59
C VAL A 2 -25.08 -11.46 1.28
N PRO A 3 -23.96 -11.64 2.01
CA PRO A 3 -23.06 -12.74 1.77
C PRO A 3 -23.79 -14.06 2.05
N PRO A 4 -23.56 -15.11 1.24
CA PRO A 4 -24.16 -16.40 1.48
C PRO A 4 -23.80 -16.89 2.89
N VAL A 5 -24.80 -17.34 3.64
CA VAL A 5 -24.62 -17.89 4.99
C VAL A 5 -23.75 -19.15 4.96
N ASP A 6 -23.81 -19.90 3.86
CA ASP A 6 -23.08 -21.14 3.67
C ASP A 6 -22.30 -21.14 2.35
N ILE A 7 -21.05 -21.59 2.41
CA ILE A 7 -20.21 -21.91 1.26
C ILE A 7 -20.60 -23.33 0.80
N PHE A 8 -21.06 -23.44 -0.44
CA PHE A 8 -21.56 -24.68 -1.05
C PHE A 8 -22.69 -25.38 -0.29
N GLY A 9 -23.40 -24.69 0.61
CA GLY A 9 -24.49 -25.26 1.42
C GLY A 9 -24.05 -26.25 2.50
N ILE A 10 -22.75 -26.37 2.75
CA ILE A 10 -22.16 -27.38 3.66
C ILE A 10 -21.40 -26.71 4.81
N ILE A 11 -20.72 -25.59 4.54
CA ILE A 11 -19.82 -24.95 5.50
C ILE A 11 -20.30 -23.52 5.75
N PRO A 12 -20.56 -23.12 7.01
CA PRO A 12 -20.88 -21.74 7.32
C PRO A 12 -19.78 -20.81 6.81
N SER A 13 -20.16 -19.73 6.13
CA SER A 13 -19.21 -18.86 5.42
C SER A 13 -18.15 -18.25 6.33
N TRP A 14 -18.53 -17.91 7.56
CA TRP A 14 -17.58 -17.44 8.58
C TRP A 14 -16.49 -18.48 8.88
N VAL A 15 -16.85 -19.76 9.03
CA VAL A 15 -15.88 -20.85 9.30
C VAL A 15 -14.88 -20.96 8.16
N GLY A 16 -15.37 -20.99 6.91
CA GLY A 16 -14.51 -21.08 5.74
C GLY A 16 -13.52 -19.92 5.65
N VAL A 17 -13.99 -18.69 5.90
CA VAL A 17 -13.16 -17.49 5.87
C VAL A 17 -12.09 -17.53 6.97
N TYR A 18 -12.47 -17.77 8.23
CA TYR A 18 -11.49 -17.78 9.32
C TYR A 18 -10.48 -18.92 9.19
N LEU A 19 -10.91 -20.10 8.72
CA LEU A 19 -10.01 -21.22 8.48
C LEU A 19 -9.03 -20.93 7.34
N ALA A 20 -9.51 -20.33 6.24
CA ALA A 20 -8.64 -19.90 5.14
C ALA A 20 -7.62 -18.84 5.60
N VAL A 21 -8.04 -17.85 6.38
CA VAL A 21 -7.16 -16.83 6.96
C VAL A 21 -6.12 -17.47 7.89
N LEU A 22 -6.53 -18.40 8.75
CA LEU A 22 -5.63 -19.11 9.66
C LEU A 22 -4.58 -19.92 8.88
N LEU A 23 -5.01 -20.73 7.91
CA LEU A 23 -4.10 -21.58 7.12
C LEU A 23 -3.11 -20.75 6.30
N THR A 24 -3.58 -19.70 5.64
CA THR A 24 -2.72 -18.79 4.86
C THR A 24 -1.75 -18.03 5.76
N SER A 25 -2.18 -17.60 6.95
CA SER A 25 -1.32 -16.93 7.93
C SER A 25 -0.24 -17.86 8.48
N ILE A 26 -0.57 -19.11 8.79
CA ILE A 26 0.41 -20.13 9.24
C ILE A 26 1.42 -20.42 8.12
N ALA A 27 0.94 -20.68 6.90
CA ALA A 27 1.80 -20.95 5.76
C ALA A 27 2.73 -19.76 5.47
N GLY A 28 2.19 -18.54 5.43
CA GLY A 28 2.96 -17.31 5.24
C GLY A 28 4.01 -17.10 6.34
N SER A 29 3.63 -17.33 7.61
CA SER A 29 4.54 -17.22 8.75
C SER A 29 5.67 -18.25 8.69
N CYS A 30 5.37 -19.48 8.29
CA CYS A 30 6.36 -20.54 8.11
C CYS A 30 7.37 -20.19 7.01
N VAL A 31 6.88 -19.73 5.85
CA VAL A 31 7.73 -19.27 4.74
C VAL A 31 8.61 -18.10 5.18
N LEU A 32 8.03 -17.11 5.86
CA LEU A 32 8.74 -15.94 6.35
C LEU A 32 9.81 -16.34 7.39
N TYR A 33 9.50 -17.28 8.28
CA TYR A 33 10.46 -17.80 9.23
C TYR A 33 11.66 -18.47 8.53
N ILE A 34 11.40 -19.37 7.59
CA ILE A 34 12.44 -20.13 6.88
C ILE A 34 13.30 -19.20 6.01
N ARG A 35 12.67 -18.28 5.27
CA ARG A 35 13.34 -17.43 4.28
C ARG A 35 14.03 -16.22 4.89
N VAL A 36 13.53 -15.69 6.02
CA VAL A 36 13.99 -14.43 6.58
C VAL A 36 14.54 -14.64 7.99
N PHE A 37 13.71 -15.05 8.96
CA PHE A 37 14.15 -15.08 10.36
C PHE A 37 15.25 -16.09 10.63
N LYS A 38 15.20 -17.26 9.99
CA LYS A 38 16.24 -18.28 10.09
C LYS A 38 17.60 -17.74 9.63
N LEU A 39 17.63 -16.97 8.53
CA LEU A 39 18.85 -16.35 8.02
C LEU A 39 19.34 -15.21 8.91
N ILE A 40 18.43 -14.35 9.40
CA ILE A 40 18.79 -13.25 10.31
C ILE A 40 19.41 -13.79 11.60
N ARG A 41 18.90 -14.91 12.12
CA ARG A 41 19.38 -15.55 13.35
C ARG A 41 20.76 -16.18 13.18
N GLN A 42 21.16 -16.53 11.96
CA GLN A 42 22.51 -17.01 11.64
C GLN A 42 23.55 -15.87 11.53
N GLY A 43 23.10 -14.62 11.42
CA GLY A 43 23.98 -13.46 11.36
C GLY A 43 24.68 -13.18 12.70
N LYS A 44 25.85 -12.52 12.64
CA LYS A 44 26.59 -12.10 13.84
C LYS A 44 25.73 -11.22 14.74
N ASN A 45 25.89 -11.40 16.05
CA ASN A 45 25.27 -10.52 17.03
C ASN A 45 25.87 -9.12 16.87
N THR A 46 25.00 -8.14 16.63
CA THR A 46 25.36 -6.73 16.57
C THR A 46 24.50 -6.01 17.60
N PRO A 47 25.02 -4.98 18.29
CA PRO A 47 24.23 -4.19 19.23
C PRO A 47 23.15 -3.41 18.46
N ARG A 48 22.00 -4.07 18.23
CA ARG A 48 20.89 -3.56 17.42
C ARG A 48 19.94 -2.66 18.19
N PHE A 49 20.03 -2.66 19.51
CA PHE A 49 19.21 -1.84 20.40
C PHE A 49 19.97 -0.67 21.01
N ASP A 50 21.14 -0.33 20.47
CA ASP A 50 21.83 0.89 20.87
C ASP A 50 21.07 2.12 20.33
N ARG A 51 20.75 3.05 21.23
CA ARG A 51 19.95 4.28 20.99
C ARG A 51 18.66 4.05 20.19
N PRO A 52 17.69 3.30 20.75
CA PRO A 52 16.49 2.89 20.02
C PRO A 52 15.66 4.08 19.55
N PHE A 53 15.60 5.15 20.34
CA PHE A 53 14.80 6.34 20.03
C PHE A 53 15.36 7.14 18.85
N GLU A 54 16.68 7.39 18.82
CA GLU A 54 17.34 8.08 17.70
C GLU A 54 17.14 7.31 16.38
N ARG A 55 17.22 5.98 16.43
CA ARG A 55 17.03 5.12 15.27
C ARG A 55 15.57 5.06 14.81
N LEU A 56 14.62 5.05 15.75
CA LEU A 56 13.21 5.09 15.42
C LEU A 56 12.83 6.42 14.76
N LEU A 57 13.24 7.56 15.34
CA LEU A 57 12.99 8.87 14.74
C LEU A 57 13.66 9.00 13.36
N GLY A 58 14.90 8.51 13.23
CA GLY A 58 15.60 8.44 11.94
C GLY A 58 14.84 7.60 10.92
N ALA A 59 14.34 6.43 11.32
CA ALA A 59 13.55 5.55 10.46
C ALA A 59 12.22 6.19 10.05
N ILE A 60 11.48 6.80 10.98
CA ILE A 60 10.23 7.50 10.69
C ILE A 60 10.46 8.61 9.67
N ASN A 61 11.49 9.44 9.86
CA ASN A 61 11.80 10.53 8.94
C ASN A 61 12.21 10.01 7.54
N ILE A 62 12.97 8.91 7.47
CA ILE A 62 13.36 8.30 6.20
C ILE A 62 12.16 7.66 5.49
N VAL A 63 11.31 6.94 6.23
CA VAL A 63 10.18 6.16 5.70
C VAL A 63 8.98 7.06 5.40
N LEU A 64 8.45 7.79 6.39
CA LEU A 64 7.31 8.68 6.15
C LEU A 64 7.71 9.86 5.27
N GLY A 65 8.88 10.46 5.54
CA GLY A 65 9.38 11.57 4.73
C GLY A 65 9.87 11.17 3.34
N GLN A 66 9.91 9.88 3.01
CA GLN A 66 10.40 9.35 1.72
C GLN A 66 11.75 9.94 1.29
N ARG A 67 12.59 10.34 2.26
CA ARG A 67 13.74 11.23 2.05
C ARG A 67 14.74 10.67 1.04
N LYS A 68 14.95 9.35 1.06
CA LYS A 68 15.86 8.65 0.14
C LYS A 68 15.34 8.63 -1.30
N VAL A 69 14.03 8.58 -1.47
CA VAL A 69 13.37 8.50 -2.78
C VAL A 69 13.30 9.89 -3.42
N LEU A 70 13.05 10.93 -2.61
CA LEU A 70 12.97 12.31 -3.06
C LEU A 70 14.33 12.94 -3.39
N GLN A 71 15.44 12.40 -2.86
CA GLN A 71 16.81 12.90 -3.11
C GLN A 71 17.21 13.03 -4.58
N ARG A 72 16.57 12.26 -5.48
CA ARG A 72 16.88 12.27 -6.92
C ARG A 72 15.82 12.98 -7.75
N VAL A 73 14.77 13.50 -7.13
CA VAL A 73 13.69 14.21 -7.82
C VAL A 73 14.23 15.55 -8.33
N GLY A 74 13.97 15.85 -9.60
CA GLY A 74 14.44 17.10 -10.22
C GLY A 74 15.83 17.00 -10.86
N SER A 75 16.53 15.87 -10.70
CA SER A 75 17.78 15.63 -11.44
C SER A 75 17.47 15.52 -12.93
N ILE A 76 18.18 16.28 -13.75
CA ILE A 76 18.12 16.15 -15.21
C ILE A 76 18.92 14.90 -15.58
N ASP A 77 18.28 13.98 -16.32
CA ASP A 77 19.00 12.85 -16.92
C ASP A 77 19.94 13.41 -18.00
N PRO A 78 21.29 13.28 -17.84
CA PRO A 78 22.26 13.83 -18.78
C PRO A 78 22.11 13.29 -20.21
N ARG A 79 21.42 12.15 -20.39
CA ARG A 79 21.34 11.45 -21.67
C ARG A 79 20.06 11.75 -22.46
N ASN A 80 18.96 12.03 -21.76
CA ASN A 80 17.64 12.23 -22.38
C ASN A 80 17.07 13.64 -22.10
N HIS A 81 17.81 14.50 -21.38
CA HIS A 81 17.41 15.86 -21.00
C HIS A 81 15.99 15.93 -20.40
N THR A 82 15.61 14.89 -19.65
CA THR A 82 14.30 14.77 -18.99
C THR A 82 14.48 14.87 -17.48
N ILE A 83 13.52 15.51 -16.82
CA ILE A 83 13.52 15.66 -15.37
C ILE A 83 13.12 14.32 -14.74
N ASP A 84 13.94 13.78 -13.83
CA ASP A 84 13.61 12.55 -13.12
C ASP A 84 12.57 12.82 -12.03
N LEU A 85 11.31 12.51 -12.34
CA LEU A 85 10.18 12.64 -11.42
C LEU A 85 9.77 11.29 -10.79
N ALA A 86 10.57 10.23 -10.96
CA ALA A 86 10.22 8.89 -10.49
C ALA A 86 10.04 8.81 -8.97
N GLY A 87 10.78 9.64 -8.22
CA GLY A 87 10.65 9.70 -6.77
C GLY A 87 9.34 10.31 -6.29
N LEU A 88 8.79 11.26 -7.05
CA LEU A 88 7.49 11.88 -6.73
C LEU A 88 6.35 10.86 -6.87
N GLY A 89 6.40 10.04 -7.94
CA GLY A 89 5.44 8.94 -8.12
C GLY A 89 5.46 7.91 -6.99
N HIS A 90 6.65 7.56 -6.48
CA HIS A 90 6.77 6.65 -5.34
C HIS A 90 6.24 7.27 -4.04
N ALA A 91 6.55 8.54 -3.78
CA ALA A 91 6.03 9.24 -2.60
C ALA A 91 4.50 9.35 -2.65
N CYS A 92 3.94 9.68 -3.81
CA CYS A 92 2.49 9.65 -4.07
C CYS A 92 1.89 8.28 -3.72
N ILE A 93 2.43 7.20 -4.31
CA ILE A 93 1.89 5.85 -4.12
C ILE A 93 1.99 5.43 -2.65
N PHE A 94 3.10 5.75 -1.98
CA PHE A 94 3.31 5.44 -0.57
C PHE A 94 2.27 6.14 0.33
N TRP A 95 2.11 7.46 0.21
CA TRP A 95 1.12 8.22 0.99
C TRP A 95 -0.32 7.85 0.61
N GLY A 96 -0.52 7.49 -0.66
CA GLY A 96 -1.70 6.81 -1.18
C GLY A 96 -2.09 5.62 -0.32
N PHE A 97 -1.27 4.59 -0.35
CA PHE A 97 -1.52 3.35 0.39
C PHE A 97 -1.60 3.53 1.91
N LEU A 98 -0.79 4.43 2.47
CA LEU A 98 -0.82 4.71 3.91
C LEU A 98 -2.18 5.30 4.34
N SER A 99 -2.72 6.25 3.55
CA SER A 99 -4.01 6.86 3.82
C SER A 99 -5.17 5.88 3.65
N PHE A 100 -5.13 5.04 2.60
CA PHE A 100 -6.10 3.97 2.44
C PHE A 100 -6.03 2.97 3.59
N SER A 101 -4.84 2.53 4.01
CA SER A 101 -4.70 1.66 5.19
C SER A 101 -5.27 2.30 6.45
N LEU A 102 -5.00 3.58 6.68
CA LEU A 102 -5.56 4.31 7.82
C LEU A 102 -7.09 4.35 7.76
N SER A 103 -7.67 4.56 6.56
CA SER A 103 -9.11 4.49 6.35
C SER A 103 -9.69 3.14 6.77
N TYR A 104 -9.11 2.03 6.29
CA TYR A 104 -9.54 0.69 6.69
C TYR A 104 -9.47 0.47 8.20
N VAL A 105 -8.39 0.92 8.85
CA VAL A 105 -8.20 0.81 10.30
C VAL A 105 -9.28 1.58 11.06
N ILE A 106 -9.58 2.81 10.66
CA ILE A 106 -10.54 3.67 11.38
C ILE A 106 -11.98 3.25 11.08
N PHE A 107 -12.37 3.15 9.80
CA PHE A 107 -13.75 2.97 9.38
C PHE A 107 -14.24 1.53 9.42
N ILE A 108 -13.35 0.55 9.20
CA ILE A 108 -13.74 -0.87 9.29
C ILE A 108 -13.42 -1.40 10.67
N PHE A 109 -12.14 -1.46 11.03
CA PHE A 109 -11.74 -2.07 12.32
C PHE A 109 -12.20 -1.24 13.52
N GLY A 110 -12.05 0.09 13.45
CA GLY A 110 -12.49 0.98 14.52
C GLY A 110 -13.99 0.92 14.75
N ALA A 111 -14.80 0.91 13.69
CA ALA A 111 -16.25 0.80 13.79
C ALA A 111 -16.71 -0.57 14.36
N VAL A 112 -15.97 -1.65 14.08
CA VAL A 112 -16.23 -2.97 14.67
C VAL A 112 -15.99 -2.97 16.18
N VAL A 113 -14.94 -2.28 16.65
CA VAL A 113 -14.64 -2.19 18.09
C VAL A 113 -15.64 -1.27 18.80
N TRP A 114 -15.92 -0.11 18.21
CA TRP A 114 -16.88 0.85 18.74
C TRP A 114 -17.54 1.63 17.60
N HIS A 115 -18.83 1.38 17.37
CA HIS A 115 -19.55 1.92 16.21
C HIS A 115 -19.46 3.46 16.03
N PRO A 116 -19.51 4.30 17.08
CA PRO A 116 -19.34 5.75 16.94
C PRO A 116 -17.86 6.21 16.93
N LEU A 117 -16.86 5.32 16.96
CA LEU A 117 -15.44 5.71 16.95
C LEU A 117 -15.07 6.60 15.75
N PRO A 118 -15.45 6.28 14.49
CA PRO A 118 -15.05 7.11 13.36
C PRO A 118 -15.59 8.54 13.43
N THR A 119 -16.86 8.68 13.85
CA THR A 119 -17.53 9.99 13.99
C THR A 119 -17.08 10.73 15.26
N PHE A 120 -16.68 10.02 16.31
CA PHE A 120 -16.02 10.61 17.47
C PHE A 120 -14.62 11.14 17.14
N LEU A 121 -13.83 10.40 16.36
CA LEU A 121 -12.44 10.75 16.05
C LEU A 121 -12.32 11.83 14.97
N LEU A 122 -13.14 11.77 13.91
CA LEU A 122 -13.08 12.71 12.78
C LEU A 122 -14.23 13.72 12.75
N THR A 123 -15.31 13.55 13.54
CA THR A 123 -16.58 14.29 13.35
C THR A 123 -17.26 13.96 12.01
N GLU A 124 -18.58 14.12 11.90
CA GLU A 124 -19.33 13.89 10.65
C GLU A 124 -18.73 14.64 9.45
N THR A 125 -18.32 15.89 9.65
CA THR A 125 -17.68 16.71 8.60
C THR A 125 -16.30 16.18 8.23
N GLY A 126 -15.51 15.70 9.20
CA GLY A 126 -14.17 15.19 8.91
C GLY A 126 -14.20 13.84 8.21
N VAL A 127 -15.21 12.99 8.47
CA VAL A 127 -15.45 11.77 7.68
C VAL A 127 -15.68 12.11 6.21
N LYS A 128 -16.54 13.09 5.91
CA LYS A 128 -16.81 13.54 4.53
C LYS A 128 -15.55 14.10 3.85
N LEU A 129 -14.82 14.98 4.54
CA LEU A 129 -13.57 15.55 4.02
C LEU A 129 -12.51 14.49 3.78
N PHE A 130 -12.40 13.51 4.67
CA PHE A 130 -11.45 12.42 4.54
C PHE A 130 -11.80 11.49 3.36
N SER A 131 -13.09 11.22 3.12
CA SER A 131 -13.53 10.47 1.93
C SER A 131 -13.20 11.22 0.63
N ILE A 132 -13.46 12.53 0.55
CA ILE A 132 -13.08 13.35 -0.61
C ILE A 132 -11.56 13.34 -0.83
N TYR A 133 -10.79 13.43 0.26
CA TYR A 133 -9.34 13.32 0.22
C TYR A 133 -8.88 11.97 -0.37
N LEU A 134 -9.51 10.86 0.02
CA LEU A 134 -9.20 9.53 -0.51
C LEU A 134 -9.56 9.40 -2.00
N ASP A 135 -10.65 10.00 -2.46
CA ASP A 135 -11.02 10.00 -3.89
C ASP A 135 -9.98 10.72 -4.73
N PHE A 136 -9.56 11.90 -4.29
CA PHE A 136 -8.49 12.65 -4.94
C PHE A 136 -7.20 11.84 -4.97
N LEU A 137 -6.87 11.17 -3.87
CA LEU A 137 -5.68 10.34 -3.74
C LEU A 137 -5.75 9.10 -4.64
N ALA A 138 -6.92 8.46 -4.79
CA ALA A 138 -7.14 7.36 -5.72
C ALA A 138 -6.83 7.78 -7.16
N LEU A 139 -7.34 8.94 -7.58
CA LEU A 139 -7.08 9.50 -8.92
C LEU A 139 -5.57 9.74 -9.11
N LEU A 140 -4.91 10.33 -8.11
CA LEU A 140 -3.48 10.64 -8.15
C LEU A 140 -2.64 9.35 -8.24
N VAL A 141 -3.01 8.32 -7.49
CA VAL A 141 -2.37 6.99 -7.56
C VAL A 141 -2.57 6.35 -8.93
N ILE A 142 -3.78 6.39 -9.51
CA ILE A 142 -4.04 5.88 -10.88
C ILE A 142 -3.13 6.59 -11.89
N CYS A 143 -3.05 7.92 -11.84
CA CYS A 143 -2.15 8.70 -12.71
C CYS A 143 -0.69 8.28 -12.51
N ALA A 144 -0.24 8.08 -11.27
CA ALA A 144 1.11 7.63 -10.97
C ALA A 144 1.40 6.20 -11.48
N LEU A 145 0.41 5.30 -11.43
CA LEU A 145 0.50 3.94 -11.97
C LEU A 145 0.58 3.94 -13.50
N ILE A 146 -0.27 4.71 -14.18
CA ILE A 146 -0.22 4.88 -15.64
C ILE A 146 1.15 5.42 -16.04
N TRP A 147 1.63 6.46 -15.36
CA TRP A 147 2.97 7.01 -15.59
C TRP A 147 4.08 5.97 -15.37
N ALA A 148 3.98 5.16 -14.31
CA ALA A 148 4.93 4.10 -14.02
C ALA A 148 4.97 3.02 -15.11
N LEU A 149 3.81 2.63 -15.64
CA LEU A 149 3.70 1.68 -16.77
C LEU A 149 4.29 2.28 -18.05
N THR A 150 3.88 3.51 -18.41
CA THR A 150 4.41 4.24 -19.56
C THR A 150 5.93 4.32 -19.51
N ARG A 151 6.49 4.67 -18.36
CA ARG A 151 7.95 4.74 -18.19
C ARG A 151 8.64 3.39 -18.32
N ARG A 152 8.00 2.31 -17.86
CA ARG A 152 8.58 0.96 -17.84
C ARG A 152 8.53 0.27 -19.22
N TRP A 153 7.48 0.50 -20.01
CA TRP A 153 7.31 -0.15 -21.32
C TRP A 153 7.59 0.74 -22.53
N ILE A 154 7.36 2.06 -22.43
CA ILE A 154 7.50 2.99 -23.55
C ILE A 154 8.83 3.73 -23.48
N SER A 155 9.07 4.55 -22.45
CA SER A 155 10.25 5.45 -22.37
C SER A 155 11.57 4.72 -22.08
N LYS A 156 11.53 3.56 -21.43
CA LYS A 156 12.67 2.63 -21.20
C LYS A 156 13.97 3.33 -20.77
N PRO A 157 14.00 4.04 -19.62
CA PRO A 157 15.23 4.67 -19.14
C PRO A 157 16.33 3.60 -18.92
N PRO A 158 17.62 3.91 -19.13
CA PRO A 158 18.72 2.93 -19.12
C PRO A 158 18.76 2.03 -17.88
N ARG A 159 18.37 2.58 -16.72
CA ARG A 159 18.28 1.87 -15.43
C ARG A 159 17.16 0.81 -15.32
N LEU A 160 16.17 0.82 -16.20
CA LEU A 160 15.04 -0.14 -16.24
C LEU A 160 15.15 -1.12 -17.42
N ARG A 161 16.32 -1.20 -18.08
CA ARG A 161 16.52 -2.11 -19.23
C ARG A 161 16.77 -3.58 -18.83
N PHE A 162 16.96 -3.86 -17.53
CA PHE A 162 17.21 -5.21 -17.04
C PHE A 162 15.92 -6.03 -16.91
N ASP A 163 15.98 -7.28 -17.37
CA ASP A 163 14.84 -8.19 -17.45
C ASP A 163 14.18 -8.47 -16.08
N LEU A 164 14.98 -8.40 -15.00
CA LEU A 164 14.50 -8.51 -13.61
C LEU A 164 13.42 -7.47 -13.24
N THR A 165 13.44 -6.29 -13.88
CA THR A 165 12.47 -5.22 -13.64
C THR A 165 11.23 -5.31 -14.54
N ARG A 166 11.21 -6.25 -15.49
CA ARG A 166 10.11 -6.45 -16.46
C ARG A 166 9.39 -7.80 -16.27
N LYS A 167 9.44 -8.36 -15.06
CA LYS A 167 8.62 -9.53 -14.73
C LYS A 167 7.13 -9.20 -14.87
N GLY A 168 6.37 -10.11 -15.52
CA GLY A 168 4.91 -10.00 -15.67
C GLY A 168 4.18 -9.87 -14.33
N GLU A 169 4.76 -10.38 -13.24
CA GLU A 169 4.29 -10.19 -11.86
C GLU A 169 4.06 -8.71 -11.49
N SER A 170 4.88 -7.80 -12.02
CA SER A 170 4.69 -6.37 -11.78
C SER A 170 3.44 -5.80 -12.43
N ILE A 171 2.99 -6.37 -13.56
CA ILE A 171 1.73 -5.97 -14.22
C ILE A 171 0.55 -6.41 -13.36
N ILE A 172 0.63 -7.60 -12.77
CA ILE A 172 -0.41 -8.12 -11.86
C ILE A 172 -0.57 -7.20 -10.66
N ILE A 173 0.52 -6.82 -10.00
CA ILE A 173 0.47 -5.93 -8.82
C ILE A 173 -0.11 -4.56 -9.19
N VAL A 174 0.34 -3.98 -10.30
CA VAL A 174 -0.19 -2.69 -10.78
C VAL A 174 -1.66 -2.81 -11.15
N GLY A 175 -2.05 -3.89 -11.84
CA GLY A 175 -3.44 -4.16 -12.23
C GLY A 175 -4.37 -4.32 -11.03
N LEU A 176 -3.97 -5.10 -10.02
CA LEU A 176 -4.73 -5.26 -8.78
C LEU A 176 -4.85 -3.95 -8.00
N THR A 177 -3.76 -3.16 -7.95
CA THR A 177 -3.79 -1.84 -7.30
C THR A 177 -4.73 -0.90 -8.04
N SER A 178 -4.64 -0.81 -9.37
CA SER A 178 -5.52 0.01 -10.19
C SER A 178 -6.98 -0.42 -10.02
N ALA A 179 -7.26 -1.73 -10.00
CA ALA A 179 -8.60 -2.26 -9.77
C ALA A 179 -9.14 -1.85 -8.40
N LEU A 180 -8.32 -1.89 -7.34
CA LEU A 180 -8.69 -1.42 -6.01
C LEU A 180 -9.02 0.08 -6.01
N MET A 181 -8.19 0.92 -6.64
CA MET A 181 -8.44 2.36 -6.73
C MET A 181 -9.74 2.65 -7.50
N ILE A 182 -9.95 1.97 -8.62
CA ILE A 182 -11.18 2.10 -9.43
C ILE A 182 -12.41 1.66 -8.64
N ALA A 183 -12.33 0.57 -7.86
CA ALA A 183 -13.44 0.11 -7.05
C ALA A 183 -13.80 1.08 -5.91
N THR A 184 -12.85 1.92 -5.49
CA THR A 184 -13.06 2.89 -4.40
C THR A 184 -13.85 4.12 -4.90
N ILE A 185 -13.53 4.64 -6.09
CA ILE A 185 -14.16 5.84 -6.68
C ILE A 185 -15.71 5.79 -6.73
N PRO A 186 -16.37 4.72 -7.21
CA PRO A 186 -17.84 4.65 -7.24
C PRO A 186 -18.47 4.46 -5.86
N GLY A 187 -17.71 4.01 -4.85
CA GLY A 187 -18.20 3.83 -3.48
C GLY A 187 -18.44 5.17 -2.75
N SER A 188 -17.76 6.23 -3.16
CA SER A 188 -17.82 7.57 -2.56
C SER A 188 -18.70 8.54 -3.35
N CYS A 189 -18.88 8.29 -4.66
CA CYS A 189 -19.65 9.15 -5.56
C CYS A 189 -21.20 9.01 -5.40
N ILE A 190 -21.69 8.07 -4.56
CA ILE A 190 -23.13 7.76 -4.38
C ILE A 190 -23.56 7.87 -2.89
N SER A 191 -22.93 8.76 -2.12
CA SER A 191 -23.47 9.17 -0.81
C SER A 191 -23.62 10.68 -0.66
N CYS A 192 -23.53 11.40 -1.78
CA CYS A 192 -23.82 12.83 -1.91
C CYS A 192 -25.02 13.09 -2.86
N LEU A 193 -26.05 12.25 -2.75
CA LEU A 193 -27.44 12.56 -3.10
C LEU A 193 -28.31 12.19 -1.90
#